data_AF-C9MLR3-F1
#
_entry.id   AF-C9MLR3-F1
#
_cell.length_a   1.000
_cell.length_b   1.000
_cell.length_c   1.000
_cell.angle_alpha   90.00
_cell.angle_beta   90.00
_cell.angle_gamma   90.00
#
_symmetry.space_group_name_H-M   'P 1'
#
loop_
_entity.id
_entity.type
_entity.pdbx_description
1 polymer ?
#
loop_
_entity_poly.entity_id
_entity_poly.type
_entity_poly.pdbx_seq_one_letter_code
_entity_poly.pdbx_strand_id
1 'polypeptide(L)'
;MEKSRLILVLAMLLASLNIQAGWRVVIDRKTTAAVLSNATSQKLIEDKHNGRLDSIKSKQEKLMKYTATMASIKELYQLSMQNITGFGEESKYYGEIVLLTAGIFKDVPIVLKQLGKSPGKNYVVCLNEMTNLVSETEGLVHDFVDIVNNGKVRNPLGTAKEDGKDDGYNLLNRYERLTMANKIYSRLLEIHYKLEVMVMMCQFGNSWGDVLMAIDVESWAAYITVRNSVDGLIDNWNGLGV
;
A
#
# COMPACT_ATOMS: atom_id res chain seq x y z
N MET A 1 43.28 -37.84 70.08
CA MET A 1 42.12 -37.10 70.65
C MET A 1 42.04 -35.64 70.20
N GLU A 2 43.15 -34.93 70.02
CA GLU A 2 43.13 -33.49 69.67
C GLU A 2 42.60 -33.16 68.28
N LYS A 3 42.94 -33.96 67.25
CA LYS A 3 42.45 -33.75 65.87
C LYS A 3 40.92 -33.86 65.76
N SER A 4 40.31 -34.79 66.51
CA SER A 4 38.86 -34.95 66.56
C SER A 4 38.16 -33.78 67.25
N ARG A 5 38.79 -33.18 68.28
CA ARG A 5 38.29 -31.96 68.93
C ARG A 5 38.39 -30.74 68.02
N LEU A 6 39.49 -30.61 67.26
CA LEU A 6 39.66 -29.55 66.26
C LEU A 6 38.61 -29.62 65.14
N ILE A 7 38.28 -30.84 64.67
CA ILE A 7 37.23 -31.05 63.66
C ILE A 7 35.85 -30.69 64.23
N LEU A 8 35.57 -31.04 65.49
CA LEU A 8 34.32 -30.69 66.16
C LEU A 8 34.16 -29.18 66.37
N VAL A 9 35.24 -28.49 66.76
CA VAL A 9 35.24 -27.03 66.91
C VAL A 9 35.06 -26.34 65.55
N LEU A 10 35.71 -26.83 64.49
CA LEU A 10 35.56 -26.29 63.15
C LEU A 10 34.14 -26.52 62.59
N ALA A 11 33.53 -27.67 62.88
CA ALA A 11 32.15 -27.97 62.50
C ALA A 11 31.13 -27.07 63.24
N MET A 12 31.36 -26.78 64.53
CA MET A 12 30.52 -25.82 65.28
C MET A 12 30.71 -24.38 64.80
N LEU A 13 31.92 -24.00 64.36
CA LEU A 13 32.21 -22.69 63.77
C LEU A 13 31.53 -22.53 62.40
N LEU A 14 31.51 -23.58 61.59
CA LEU A 14 30.81 -23.57 60.29
C LEU A 14 29.28 -23.58 60.46
N ALA A 15 28.76 -24.27 61.49
CA ALA A 15 27.32 -24.31 61.79
C ALA A 15 26.78 -23.01 62.42
N SER A 16 27.65 -22.19 63.03
CA SER A 16 27.28 -20.88 63.62
C SER A 16 27.30 -19.73 62.61
N LEU A 17 27.92 -19.93 61.45
CA LEU A 17 27.84 -19.00 60.31
C LEU A 17 26.51 -19.20 59.58
N ASN A 18 25.44 -18.61 60.11
CA ASN A 18 24.16 -18.42 59.42
C ASN A 18 24.32 -17.41 58.27
N ILE A 19 25.17 -17.69 57.28
CA ILE A 19 25.22 -16.93 56.04
C ILE A 19 24.17 -17.53 55.11
N GLN A 20 22.90 -17.35 55.47
CA GLN A 20 21.82 -17.40 54.48
C GLN A 20 21.89 -16.12 53.67
N ALA A 21 22.74 -16.10 52.64
CA ALA A 21 22.60 -15.17 51.52
C ALA A 21 21.38 -15.58 50.69
N GLY A 22 20.19 -15.46 51.30
CA GLY A 22 18.93 -15.60 50.58
C GLY A 22 18.77 -14.38 49.68
N TRP A 23 18.54 -14.61 48.39
CA TRP A 23 18.16 -13.57 47.45
C TRP A 23 16.82 -12.99 47.93
N ARG A 24 16.85 -11.83 48.58
CA ARG A 24 15.64 -11.15 49.01
C ARG A 24 15.05 -10.42 47.80
N VAL A 25 14.20 -11.12 47.05
CA VAL A 25 13.42 -10.51 45.97
C VAL A 25 12.35 -9.63 46.61
N VAL A 26 12.59 -8.33 46.65
CA VAL A 26 11.62 -7.34 47.15
C VAL A 26 10.64 -7.04 46.01
N ILE A 27 9.45 -7.63 46.08
CA ILE A 27 8.37 -7.36 45.12
C ILE A 27 7.51 -6.22 45.68
N ASP A 28 7.74 -5.00 45.20
CA ASP A 28 6.84 -3.88 45.47
C ASP A 28 5.58 -3.99 44.59
N ARG A 29 4.48 -4.41 45.21
CA ARG A 29 3.16 -4.55 44.56
C ARG A 29 2.71 -3.31 43.80
N LYS A 30 3.00 -2.10 44.29
CA LYS A 30 2.56 -0.86 43.61
C LYS A 30 3.35 -0.63 42.33
N THR A 31 4.66 -0.78 42.40
CA THR A 31 5.54 -0.65 41.23
C THR A 31 5.29 -1.78 40.22
N THR A 32 5.10 -3.02 40.67
CA THR A 32 4.72 -4.13 39.79
C THR A 32 3.39 -3.86 39.09
N ALA A 33 2.38 -3.35 39.79
CA ALA A 33 1.09 -3.00 39.19
C ALA A 33 1.21 -1.86 38.16
N ALA A 34 2.00 -0.83 38.46
CA ALA A 34 2.25 0.28 37.54
C ALA A 34 2.99 -0.18 36.27
N VAL A 35 4.02 -1.02 36.42
CA VAL A 35 4.75 -1.61 35.28
C VAL A 35 3.84 -2.51 34.45
N LEU A 36 2.97 -3.30 35.08
CA LEU A 36 2.00 -4.15 34.36
C LEU A 36 0.98 -3.31 33.58
N SER A 37 0.49 -2.22 34.17
CA SER A 37 -0.42 -1.28 33.51
C SER A 37 0.23 -0.59 32.31
N ASN A 38 1.51 -0.22 32.43
CA ASN A 38 2.26 0.37 31.33
C ASN A 38 2.55 -0.66 30.23
N ALA A 39 2.90 -1.90 30.60
CA ALA A 39 3.17 -2.98 29.65
C ALA A 39 1.90 -3.39 28.87
N THR A 40 0.74 -3.45 29.54
CA THR A 40 -0.55 -3.72 28.87
C THR A 40 -0.94 -2.58 27.93
N SER A 41 -0.73 -1.33 28.35
CA SER A 41 -0.97 -0.15 27.50
C SER A 41 -0.03 -0.14 26.29
N GLN A 42 1.26 -0.44 26.47
CA GLN A 42 2.23 -0.56 25.38
C GLN A 42 1.85 -1.69 24.42
N LYS A 43 1.45 -2.86 24.94
CA LYS A 43 1.00 -3.98 24.12
C LYS A 43 -0.20 -3.63 23.24
N LEU A 44 -1.20 -2.92 23.77
CA LEU A 44 -2.34 -2.46 22.98
C LEU A 44 -1.93 -1.48 21.86
N ILE A 45 -0.95 -0.62 22.13
CA ILE A 45 -0.40 0.31 21.13
C ILE A 45 0.37 -0.48 20.07
N GLU A 46 1.18 -1.46 20.47
CA GLU A 46 1.92 -2.36 19.57
C GLU A 46 0.97 -3.18 18.69
N ASP A 47 -0.07 -3.78 19.25
CA ASP A 47 -1.05 -4.55 18.49
C ASP A 47 -1.75 -3.67 17.43
N LYS A 48 -2.12 -2.43 17.80
CA LYS A 48 -2.68 -1.45 16.86
C LYS A 48 -1.67 -1.00 15.80
N HIS A 49 -0.39 -0.88 16.17
CA HIS A 49 0.68 -0.52 15.25
C HIS A 49 0.94 -1.66 14.25
N ASN A 50 1.01 -2.91 14.72
CA ASN A 50 1.19 -4.10 13.91
C ASN A 50 0.04 -4.28 12.91
N GLY A 51 -1.22 -4.13 13.36
CA GLY A 51 -2.36 -4.19 12.43
C GLY A 51 -2.32 -3.11 11.33
N ARG A 52 -1.75 -1.93 11.62
CA ARG A 52 -1.52 -0.90 10.59
C ARG A 52 -0.40 -1.28 9.64
N LEU A 53 0.71 -1.82 10.15
CA LEU A 53 1.82 -2.31 9.33
C LEU A 53 1.35 -3.41 8.37
N ASP A 54 0.51 -4.34 8.83
CA ASP A 54 -0.05 -5.41 8.00
C ASP A 54 -0.94 -4.86 6.89
N SER A 55 -1.79 -3.86 7.20
CA SER A 55 -2.62 -3.18 6.20
C SER A 55 -1.78 -2.46 5.14
N ILE A 56 -0.71 -1.78 5.55
CA ILE A 56 0.23 -1.09 4.65
C ILE A 56 0.89 -2.11 3.72
N LYS A 57 1.40 -3.21 4.29
CA LYS A 57 2.06 -4.26 3.54
C LYS A 57 1.13 -4.87 2.49
N SER A 58 -0.12 -5.15 2.87
CA SER A 58 -1.13 -5.65 1.93
C SER A 58 -1.39 -4.69 0.76
N LYS A 59 -1.49 -3.37 1.03
CA LYS A 59 -1.65 -2.35 -0.03
C LYS A 59 -0.45 -2.29 -0.96
N GLN A 60 0.76 -2.32 -0.40
CA GLN A 60 1.99 -2.36 -1.18
C GLN A 60 2.07 -3.62 -2.05
N GLU A 61 1.77 -4.79 -1.50
CA GLU A 61 1.74 -6.06 -2.24
C GLU A 61 0.71 -6.01 -3.38
N LYS A 62 -0.49 -5.46 -3.12
CA LYS A 62 -1.51 -5.27 -4.15
C LYS A 62 -0.98 -4.40 -5.29
N LEU A 63 -0.38 -3.25 -4.99
CA LEU A 63 0.19 -2.36 -5.99
C LEU A 63 1.36 -3.00 -6.77
N MET A 64 2.23 -3.75 -6.10
CA MET A 64 3.35 -4.45 -6.73
C MET A 64 2.89 -5.55 -7.69
N LYS A 65 1.78 -6.24 -7.40
CA LYS A 65 1.17 -7.20 -8.33
C LYS A 65 0.79 -6.52 -9.65
N TYR A 66 0.21 -5.32 -9.58
CA TYR A 66 -0.21 -4.56 -10.76
C TYR A 66 0.95 -3.95 -11.55
N THR A 67 2.05 -3.59 -10.89
CA THR A 67 3.26 -3.17 -11.59
C THR A 67 3.95 -4.34 -12.31
N ALA A 68 3.90 -5.55 -11.74
CA ALA A 68 4.50 -6.74 -12.32
C ALA A 68 3.76 -7.28 -13.57
N THR A 69 2.51 -6.85 -13.81
CA THR A 69 1.65 -7.31 -14.92
C THR A 69 1.97 -6.69 -16.29
N MET A 70 3.22 -6.31 -16.57
CA MET A 70 3.63 -5.89 -17.92
C MET A 70 3.38 -6.98 -18.98
N ALA A 71 3.46 -8.26 -18.59
CA ALA A 71 3.08 -9.38 -19.45
C ALA A 71 1.58 -9.35 -19.79
N SER A 72 0.71 -9.10 -18.81
CA SER A 72 -0.74 -9.00 -19.01
C SER A 72 -1.14 -7.79 -19.85
N ILE A 73 -0.41 -6.66 -19.76
CA ILE A 73 -0.61 -5.50 -20.63
C ILE A 73 -0.24 -5.84 -22.09
N LYS A 74 0.83 -6.61 -22.29
CA LYS A 74 1.24 -7.08 -23.62
C LYS A 74 0.21 -8.06 -24.20
N GLU A 75 -0.33 -8.96 -23.39
CA GLU A 75 -1.42 -9.85 -23.77
C GLU A 75 -2.70 -9.06 -24.09
N LEU A 76 -3.06 -8.07 -23.27
CA LEU A 76 -4.17 -7.15 -23.52
C LEU A 76 -4.00 -6.40 -24.84
N TYR A 77 -2.79 -5.93 -25.13
CA TYR A 77 -2.46 -5.30 -26.42
C TYR A 77 -2.63 -6.28 -27.59
N GLN A 78 -2.21 -7.52 -27.43
CA GLN A 78 -2.37 -8.54 -28.47
C GLN A 78 -3.83 -8.92 -28.68
N LEU A 79 -4.60 -9.09 -27.59
CA LEU A 79 -6.03 -9.40 -27.62
C LEU A 79 -6.82 -8.28 -28.26
N SER A 80 -6.51 -7.02 -27.92
CA SER A 80 -7.13 -5.89 -28.57
C SER A 80 -6.81 -5.93 -30.06
N MET A 81 -5.54 -6.03 -30.48
CA MET A 81 -5.15 -6.05 -31.90
C MET A 81 -5.74 -7.21 -32.70
N GLN A 82 -5.95 -8.38 -32.09
CA GLN A 82 -6.55 -9.55 -32.73
C GLN A 82 -8.07 -9.41 -32.94
N ASN A 83 -8.80 -8.88 -31.96
CA ASN A 83 -10.24 -8.62 -32.11
C ASN A 83 -10.55 -7.39 -32.97
N ILE A 84 -9.55 -6.55 -33.15
CA ILE A 84 -9.56 -5.32 -33.94
C ILE A 84 -9.41 -5.58 -35.45
N THR A 85 -9.00 -6.77 -35.89
CA THR A 85 -8.76 -7.07 -37.32
C THR A 85 -10.01 -6.89 -38.22
N GLY A 86 -11.21 -6.74 -37.63
CA GLY A 86 -12.45 -6.36 -38.32
C GLY A 86 -12.85 -4.87 -38.27
N PHE A 87 -12.06 -3.97 -37.66
CA PHE A 87 -12.50 -2.63 -37.22
C PHE A 87 -11.81 -1.39 -37.85
N GLY A 88 -10.85 -1.53 -38.76
CA GLY A 88 -10.35 -0.40 -39.56
C GLY A 88 -9.65 0.72 -38.77
N GLU A 89 -10.21 1.93 -38.70
CA GLU A 89 -9.60 3.08 -37.99
C GLU A 89 -9.81 3.05 -36.45
N GLU A 90 -10.86 2.37 -35.98
CA GLU A 90 -11.16 2.19 -34.54
C GLU A 90 -10.08 1.36 -33.82
N SER A 91 -9.33 0.59 -34.60
CA SER A 91 -8.15 -0.18 -34.23
C SER A 91 -7.07 0.63 -33.52
N LYS A 92 -6.79 1.84 -34.01
CA LYS A 92 -5.76 2.71 -33.44
C LYS A 92 -6.20 3.25 -32.09
N TYR A 93 -7.47 3.60 -31.98
CA TYR A 93 -8.07 4.15 -30.77
C TYR A 93 -8.01 3.17 -29.59
N TYR A 94 -8.28 1.89 -29.84
CA TYR A 94 -8.13 0.84 -28.84
C TYR A 94 -6.68 0.55 -28.49
N GLY A 95 -5.74 0.70 -29.43
CA GLY A 95 -4.31 0.69 -29.15
C GLY A 95 -3.89 1.79 -28.19
N GLU A 96 -4.44 3.00 -28.34
CA GLU A 96 -4.20 4.13 -27.43
C GLU A 96 -4.72 3.86 -26.00
N ILE A 97 -5.90 3.27 -25.84
CA ILE A 97 -6.44 2.86 -24.53
C ILE A 97 -5.47 1.92 -23.80
N VAL A 98 -4.90 0.95 -24.52
CA VAL A 98 -3.93 0.01 -23.94
C VAL A 98 -2.60 0.69 -23.60
N LEU A 99 -2.11 1.59 -24.45
CA LEU A 99 -0.90 2.37 -24.18
C LEU A 99 -1.06 3.29 -22.97
N LEU A 100 -2.22 3.93 -22.83
CA LEU A 100 -2.57 4.78 -21.70
C LEU A 100 -2.59 3.98 -20.39
N THR A 101 -3.22 2.81 -20.42
CA THR A 101 -3.20 1.84 -19.32
C THR A 101 -1.77 1.43 -18.94
N ALA A 102 -0.92 1.18 -19.94
CA ALA A 102 0.48 0.84 -19.72
C ALA A 102 1.27 1.98 -19.05
N GLY A 103 0.99 3.23 -19.44
CA GLY A 103 1.55 4.43 -18.82
C GLY A 103 1.22 4.50 -17.33
N ILE A 104 -0.05 4.34 -16.98
CA ILE A 104 -0.52 4.32 -15.58
C ILE A 104 0.26 3.29 -14.74
N PHE A 105 0.35 2.03 -15.20
CA PHE A 105 1.05 0.98 -14.44
C PHE A 105 2.57 1.19 -14.35
N LYS A 106 3.16 1.92 -15.30
CA LYS A 106 4.58 2.32 -15.28
C LYS A 106 4.85 3.45 -14.27
N ASP A 107 3.90 4.36 -14.09
CA ASP A 107 4.04 5.53 -13.22
C ASP A 107 3.82 5.22 -11.74
N VAL A 108 2.91 4.28 -11.43
CA VAL A 108 2.64 3.78 -10.07
C VAL A 108 3.90 3.43 -9.26
N PRO A 109 4.86 2.63 -9.76
CA PRO A 109 6.07 2.30 -8.99
C PRO A 109 7.00 3.50 -8.78
N ILE A 110 6.99 4.49 -9.67
CA ILE A 110 7.79 5.72 -9.52
C ILE A 110 7.28 6.51 -8.32
N VAL A 111 5.96 6.72 -8.26
CA VAL A 111 5.30 7.39 -7.14
C VAL A 111 5.53 6.60 -5.83
N LEU A 112 5.37 5.27 -5.85
CA LEU A 112 5.59 4.42 -4.68
C LEU A 112 7.02 4.46 -4.14
N LYS A 113 8.02 4.43 -5.03
CA LYS A 113 9.43 4.53 -4.65
C LYS A 113 9.71 5.86 -3.94
N GLN A 114 9.13 6.95 -4.42
CA GLN A 114 9.28 8.26 -3.78
C GLN A 114 8.52 8.32 -2.45
N LEU A 115 7.30 7.79 -2.41
CA LEU A 115 6.49 7.70 -1.19
C LEU A 115 7.25 6.96 -0.08
N GLY A 116 7.94 5.87 -0.42
CA GLY A 116 8.71 5.05 0.52
C GLY A 116 9.91 5.78 1.16
N LYS A 117 10.34 6.94 0.64
CA LYS A 117 11.42 7.73 1.25
C LYS A 117 10.98 8.52 2.48
N SER A 118 9.67 8.69 2.72
CA SER A 118 9.13 9.43 3.86
C SER A 118 7.86 8.75 4.42
N PRO A 119 8.01 7.69 5.24
CA PRO A 119 6.90 6.88 5.76
C PRO A 119 6.18 7.56 6.95
N GLY A 120 5.77 8.82 6.78
CA GLY A 120 5.01 9.57 7.79
C GLY A 120 3.57 9.08 7.96
N LYS A 121 2.82 9.65 8.90
CA LYS A 121 1.41 9.29 9.20
C LYS A 121 0.48 9.37 7.98
N ASN A 122 0.79 10.25 7.03
CA ASN A 122 0.03 10.46 5.79
C ASN A 122 0.36 9.44 4.69
N TYR A 123 1.43 8.65 4.86
CA TYR A 123 1.85 7.59 3.93
C TYR A 123 0.72 6.60 3.62
N VAL A 124 -0.06 6.23 4.64
CA VAL A 124 -1.17 5.26 4.51
C VAL A 124 -2.33 5.82 3.67
N VAL A 125 -2.59 7.13 3.79
CA VAL A 125 -3.64 7.80 3.02
C VAL A 125 -3.22 7.89 1.56
N CYS A 126 -1.97 8.28 1.30
CA CYS A 126 -1.40 8.28 -0.04
C CYS A 126 -1.39 6.89 -0.67
N LEU A 127 -1.05 5.85 0.09
CA LEU A 127 -1.16 4.46 -0.39
C LEU A 127 -2.61 4.05 -0.69
N ASN A 128 -3.58 4.54 0.08
CA ASN A 128 -5.00 4.29 -0.17
C ASN A 128 -5.42 4.91 -1.50
N GLU A 129 -5.07 6.16 -1.73
CA GLU A 129 -5.38 6.87 -2.98
C GLU A 129 -4.75 6.18 -4.19
N MET A 130 -3.46 5.80 -4.10
CA MET A 130 -2.79 5.03 -5.14
C MET A 130 -3.46 3.68 -5.39
N THR A 131 -3.89 2.99 -4.33
CA THR A 131 -4.62 1.72 -4.45
C THR A 131 -5.97 1.90 -5.13
N ASN A 132 -6.67 3.00 -4.85
CA ASN A 132 -7.96 3.33 -5.46
C ASN A 132 -7.78 3.60 -6.96
N LEU A 133 -6.82 4.46 -7.34
CA LEU A 133 -6.53 4.76 -8.76
C LEU A 133 -6.20 3.51 -9.57
N VAL A 134 -5.40 2.61 -8.98
CA VAL A 134 -5.04 1.35 -9.63
C VAL A 134 -6.23 0.39 -9.72
N SER A 135 -7.06 0.31 -8.68
CA SER A 135 -8.27 -0.54 -8.71
C SER A 135 -9.31 0.00 -9.71
N GLU A 136 -9.43 1.32 -9.85
CA GLU A 136 -10.29 1.96 -10.85
C GLU A 136 -9.77 1.69 -12.26
N THR A 137 -8.47 1.79 -12.48
CA THR A 137 -7.82 1.45 -13.77
C THR A 137 -8.08 0.00 -14.14
N GLU A 138 -7.96 -0.95 -13.19
CA GLU A 138 -8.27 -2.36 -13.41
C GLU A 138 -9.72 -2.57 -13.85
N GLY A 139 -10.68 -1.94 -13.18
CA GLY A 139 -12.09 -2.02 -13.56
C GLY A 139 -12.35 -1.51 -14.98
N LEU A 140 -11.77 -0.36 -15.32
CA LEU A 140 -11.87 0.23 -16.67
C LEU A 140 -11.24 -0.65 -17.74
N VAL A 141 -10.13 -1.33 -17.41
CA VAL A 141 -9.48 -2.30 -18.31
C VAL A 141 -10.35 -3.54 -18.49
N HIS A 142 -10.98 -4.04 -17.42
CA HIS A 142 -11.92 -5.16 -17.51
C HIS A 142 -13.11 -4.79 -18.41
N ASP A 143 -13.74 -3.63 -18.18
CA ASP A 143 -14.83 -3.13 -19.01
C ASP A 143 -14.41 -2.98 -20.48
N PHE A 144 -13.17 -2.54 -20.73
CA PHE A 144 -12.61 -2.45 -22.08
C PHE A 144 -12.41 -3.82 -22.73
N VAL A 145 -11.86 -4.79 -21.99
CA VAL A 145 -11.71 -6.18 -22.44
C VAL A 145 -13.06 -6.76 -22.82
N ASP A 146 -14.09 -6.53 -22.01
CA ASP A 146 -15.45 -6.99 -22.27
C ASP A 146 -16.01 -6.36 -23.56
N ILE A 147 -15.79 -5.06 -23.78
CA ILE A 147 -16.23 -4.38 -25.02
C ILE A 147 -15.54 -4.95 -26.27
N VAL A 148 -14.25 -5.32 -26.17
CA VAL A 148 -13.43 -5.74 -27.30
C VAL A 148 -13.51 -7.24 -27.59
N ASN A 149 -13.67 -8.08 -26.57
CA ASN A 149 -13.70 -9.55 -26.73
C ASN A 149 -15.08 -10.12 -27.09
N ASN A 150 -16.16 -9.34 -26.95
CA ASN A 150 -17.53 -9.80 -27.17
C ASN A 150 -17.91 -9.85 -28.69
N GLY A 151 -17.13 -10.57 -29.50
CA GLY A 151 -17.16 -10.42 -30.97
C GLY A 151 -16.94 -11.69 -31.77
N LYS A 152 -17.65 -12.79 -31.50
CA LYS A 152 -17.77 -13.90 -32.48
C LYS A 152 -19.23 -14.16 -32.84
N VAL A 153 -19.59 -13.83 -34.09
CA VAL A 153 -20.92 -14.12 -34.65
C VAL A 153 -21.02 -15.60 -34.98
N ARG A 154 -21.95 -16.31 -34.34
CA ARG A 154 -22.34 -17.66 -34.76
C ARG A 154 -23.30 -17.57 -35.95
N ASN A 155 -22.88 -18.20 -37.06
CA ASN A 155 -23.64 -18.29 -38.30
C ASN A 155 -25.08 -18.77 -38.06
N PRO A 156 -26.13 -18.06 -38.53
CA PRO A 156 -27.53 -18.45 -38.33
C PRO A 156 -27.94 -19.76 -39.04
N LEU A 157 -27.00 -20.47 -39.67
CA LEU A 157 -27.21 -21.78 -40.31
C LEU A 157 -26.29 -22.90 -39.76
N GLY A 158 -25.66 -22.74 -38.58
CA GLY A 158 -24.64 -23.69 -38.10
C GLY A 158 -24.90 -24.34 -36.73
N THR A 159 -25.19 -25.65 -36.74
CA THR A 159 -25.25 -26.53 -35.57
C THR A 159 -23.87 -27.10 -35.20
N ALA A 160 -23.17 -26.58 -34.18
CA ALA A 160 -22.10 -27.29 -33.46
C ALA A 160 -21.76 -26.65 -32.10
N LYS A 161 -21.27 -27.44 -31.14
CA LYS A 161 -21.38 -27.27 -29.68
C LYS A 161 -20.40 -26.30 -29.01
N GLU A 162 -20.80 -25.91 -27.79
CA GLU A 162 -20.15 -25.09 -26.76
C GLU A 162 -18.79 -25.66 -26.30
N ASP A 163 -17.79 -24.79 -26.10
CA ASP A 163 -16.85 -24.86 -24.97
C ASP A 163 -15.98 -23.59 -24.91
N GLY A 164 -16.13 -22.83 -23.82
CA GLY A 164 -15.38 -21.60 -23.51
C GLY A 164 -16.30 -20.39 -23.39
N LYS A 165 -16.63 -20.01 -22.14
CA LYS A 165 -17.49 -18.90 -21.71
C LYS A 165 -17.80 -17.87 -22.82
N ASP A 166 -18.81 -18.21 -23.59
CA ASP A 166 -19.42 -17.43 -24.65
C ASP A 166 -20.61 -16.80 -23.97
N ASP A 167 -20.54 -15.51 -23.60
CA ASP A 167 -21.63 -14.85 -22.89
C ASP A 167 -22.81 -14.56 -23.81
N GLY A 168 -22.73 -14.93 -25.09
CA GLY A 168 -23.88 -15.05 -25.98
C GLY A 168 -24.55 -13.70 -26.17
N TYR A 169 -24.35 -13.11 -27.34
CA TYR A 169 -24.95 -11.86 -27.78
C TYR A 169 -24.26 -10.59 -27.25
N ASN A 170 -23.29 -10.07 -28.01
CA ASN A 170 -23.01 -8.65 -27.99
C ASN A 170 -24.19 -7.88 -28.59
N LEU A 171 -25.12 -7.50 -27.72
CA LEU A 171 -26.29 -6.68 -28.06
C LEU A 171 -25.91 -5.22 -28.36
N LEU A 172 -24.66 -4.84 -28.10
CA LEU A 172 -24.18 -3.49 -28.31
C LEU A 172 -23.87 -3.27 -29.78
N ASN A 173 -24.55 -2.29 -30.37
CA ASN A 173 -24.23 -1.83 -31.70
C ASN A 173 -22.84 -1.15 -31.72
N ARG A 174 -22.28 -0.94 -32.91
CA ARG A 174 -20.93 -0.34 -33.09
C ARG A 174 -20.81 1.03 -32.38
N TYR A 175 -21.86 1.84 -32.43
CA TYR A 175 -21.87 3.17 -31.83
C TYR A 175 -21.90 3.13 -30.29
N GLU A 176 -22.64 2.20 -29.69
CA GLU A 176 -22.69 1.98 -28.25
C GLU A 176 -21.33 1.53 -27.71
N ARG A 177 -20.66 0.61 -28.42
CA ARG A 177 -19.31 0.18 -28.06
C ARG A 177 -18.30 1.32 -28.12
N LEU A 178 -18.33 2.10 -29.20
CA LEU A 178 -17.44 3.27 -29.34
C LEU A 178 -17.73 4.31 -28.25
N THR A 179 -19.00 4.53 -27.90
CA THR A 179 -19.40 5.45 -26.84
C THR A 179 -18.88 5.00 -25.47
N MET A 180 -18.93 3.69 -25.17
CA MET A 180 -18.39 3.16 -23.92
C MET A 180 -16.86 3.17 -23.91
N ALA A 181 -16.21 2.81 -25.02
CA ALA A 181 -14.76 2.93 -25.16
C ALA A 181 -14.29 4.37 -24.97
N ASN A 182 -15.02 5.36 -25.49
CA ASN A 182 -14.75 6.78 -25.26
C ASN A 182 -14.85 7.16 -23.77
N LYS A 183 -15.88 6.69 -23.05
CA LYS A 183 -16.01 6.93 -21.61
C LYS A 183 -14.84 6.33 -20.83
N ILE A 184 -14.44 5.10 -21.18
CA ILE A 184 -13.29 4.43 -20.56
C ILE A 184 -12.01 5.21 -20.84
N TYR A 185 -11.76 5.58 -22.09
CA TYR A 185 -10.59 6.37 -22.47
C TYR A 185 -10.53 7.69 -21.72
N SER A 186 -11.62 8.47 -21.69
CA SER A 186 -11.66 9.74 -20.97
C SER A 186 -11.33 9.56 -19.50
N ARG A 187 -11.87 8.51 -18.85
CA ARG A 187 -11.60 8.27 -17.43
C ARG A 187 -10.17 7.79 -17.17
N LEU A 188 -9.63 6.91 -18.01
CA LEU A 188 -8.23 6.50 -17.96
C LEU A 188 -7.30 7.70 -18.17
N LEU A 189 -7.68 8.65 -19.03
CA LEU A 189 -6.88 9.84 -19.32
C LEU A 189 -6.80 10.77 -18.11
N GLU A 190 -7.92 10.96 -17.41
CA GLU A 190 -7.95 11.71 -16.15
C GLU A 190 -7.04 11.08 -15.08
N ILE A 191 -7.09 9.74 -14.94
CA ILE A 191 -6.22 9.00 -14.00
C ILE A 191 -4.75 9.15 -14.41
N HIS A 192 -4.45 9.03 -15.70
CA HIS A 192 -3.10 9.16 -16.22
C HIS A 192 -2.53 10.55 -15.95
N TYR A 193 -3.26 11.62 -16.26
CA TYR A 193 -2.78 12.98 -15.97
C TYR A 193 -2.59 13.23 -14.48
N LYS A 194 -3.48 12.72 -13.63
CA LYS A 194 -3.31 12.82 -12.18
C LYS A 194 -2.00 12.14 -11.72
N LEU A 195 -1.71 10.94 -12.22
CA LEU A 195 -0.47 10.22 -11.93
C LEU A 195 0.77 10.90 -12.52
N GLU A 196 0.68 11.46 -13.72
CA GLU A 196 1.78 12.15 -14.37
C GLU A 196 2.20 13.40 -13.56
N VAL A 197 1.22 14.17 -13.08
CA VAL A 197 1.46 15.29 -12.15
C VAL A 197 2.13 14.81 -10.87
N MET A 198 1.67 13.69 -10.29
CA MET A 198 2.32 13.11 -9.10
C MET A 198 3.76 12.68 -9.38
N VAL A 199 4.03 12.06 -10.55
CA VAL A 199 5.39 11.68 -10.97
C VAL A 199 6.27 12.90 -11.14
N MET A 200 5.79 13.96 -11.80
CA MET A 200 6.52 15.21 -11.96
C MET A 200 6.86 15.84 -10.60
N MET A 201 5.92 15.86 -9.65
CA MET A 201 6.19 16.34 -8.29
C MET A 201 7.15 15.44 -7.53
N CYS A 202 7.13 14.13 -7.77
CA CYS A 202 8.06 13.19 -7.18
C CYS A 202 9.49 13.33 -7.74
N GLN A 203 9.63 13.74 -9.01
CA GLN A 203 10.91 13.89 -9.71
C GLN A 203 11.51 15.29 -9.54
N PHE A 204 10.67 16.33 -9.52
CA PHE A 204 11.09 17.75 -9.54
C PHE A 204 10.67 18.54 -8.29
N GLY A 205 9.83 17.99 -7.42
CA GLY A 205 9.44 18.62 -6.16
C GLY A 205 10.59 18.59 -5.16
N ASN A 206 10.93 19.76 -4.61
CA ASN A 206 12.00 19.91 -3.62
C ASN A 206 11.56 19.49 -2.21
N SER A 207 10.26 19.25 -1.97
CA SER A 207 9.75 18.89 -0.65
C SER A 207 8.67 17.83 -0.67
N TRP A 208 8.63 17.01 0.39
CA TRP A 208 7.54 16.06 0.67
C TRP A 208 6.16 16.75 0.77
N GLY A 209 6.14 18.03 1.12
CA GLY A 209 4.91 18.84 1.15
C GLY A 209 4.27 18.96 -0.23
N ASP A 210 5.04 19.18 -1.28
CA ASP A 210 4.49 19.39 -2.63
C ASP A 210 3.83 18.11 -3.17
N VAL A 211 4.45 16.96 -2.91
CA VAL A 211 3.91 15.63 -3.26
C VAL A 211 2.64 15.33 -2.45
N LEU A 212 2.64 15.66 -1.14
CA LEU A 212 1.46 15.48 -0.30
C LEU A 212 0.28 16.33 -0.78
N MET A 213 0.51 17.59 -1.16
CA MET A 213 -0.55 18.48 -1.63
C MET A 213 -1.29 17.92 -2.85
N ALA A 214 -0.58 17.28 -3.78
CA ALA A 214 -1.21 16.72 -4.96
C ALA A 214 -1.89 15.35 -4.73
N ILE A 215 -1.42 14.57 -3.75
CA ILE A 215 -2.02 13.28 -3.44
C ILE A 215 -3.22 13.44 -2.51
N ASP A 216 -3.07 14.25 -1.46
CA ASP A 216 -4.10 14.52 -0.47
C ASP A 216 -3.89 15.89 0.20
N VAL A 217 -4.68 16.87 -0.24
CA VAL A 217 -4.67 18.25 0.26
C VAL A 217 -4.99 18.32 1.75
N GLU A 218 -5.86 17.44 2.27
CA GLU A 218 -6.21 17.45 3.69
C GLU A 218 -5.03 17.00 4.55
N SER A 219 -4.38 15.90 4.17
CA SER A 219 -3.14 15.43 4.81
C SER A 219 -2.03 16.47 4.72
N TRP A 220 -1.93 17.19 3.60
CA TRP A 220 -0.97 18.28 3.45
C TRP A 220 -1.24 19.43 4.44
N ALA A 221 -2.49 19.88 4.54
CA ALA A 221 -2.87 20.97 5.44
C ALA A 221 -2.59 20.58 6.92
N ALA A 222 -2.91 19.34 7.29
CA ALA A 222 -2.59 18.80 8.61
C ALA A 222 -1.06 18.78 8.87
N TYR A 223 -0.28 18.35 7.88
CA TYR A 223 1.18 18.30 7.98
C TYR A 223 1.79 19.69 8.20
N ILE A 224 1.40 20.69 7.40
CA ILE A 224 1.92 22.06 7.52
C ILE A 224 1.51 22.69 8.86
N THR A 225 0.28 22.46 9.31
CA THR A 225 -0.20 22.98 10.61
C THR A 225 0.64 22.45 11.77
N VAL A 226 0.90 21.14 11.80
CA VAL A 226 1.73 20.52 12.84
C VAL A 226 3.17 21.01 12.74
N ARG A 227 3.73 21.07 11.53
CA ARG A 227 5.08 21.58 11.31
C ARG A 227 5.25 23.00 11.86
N ASN A 228 4.35 23.91 11.49
CA ASN A 228 4.40 25.29 11.96
C ASN A 228 4.29 25.38 13.49
N SER A 229 3.49 24.51 14.11
CA SER A 229 3.36 24.44 15.58
C SER A 229 4.66 23.98 16.24
N VAL A 230 5.33 22.98 15.66
CA VAL A 230 6.62 22.48 16.16
C VAL A 230 7.73 23.49 15.93
N ASP A 231 7.80 24.10 14.75
CA ASP A 231 8.80 25.13 14.42
C ASP A 231 8.64 26.33 15.37
N GLY A 232 7.41 26.76 15.67
CA GLY A 232 7.15 27.80 16.67
C GLY A 232 7.58 27.40 18.10
N LEU A 233 7.43 26.12 18.48
CA LEU A 233 7.95 25.63 19.77
C LEU A 233 9.49 25.63 19.80
N ILE A 234 10.13 25.23 18.71
CA ILE A 234 11.60 25.24 18.57
C ILE A 234 12.13 26.67 18.62
N ASP A 235 11.50 27.60 17.90
CA ASP A 235 11.89 29.01 17.90
C ASP A 235 11.71 29.64 19.28
N ASN A 236 10.60 29.33 19.96
CA ASN A 236 10.40 29.74 21.35
C ASN A 236 11.48 29.16 22.27
N TRP A 237 11.83 27.88 22.10
CA TRP A 237 12.89 27.23 22.89
C TRP A 237 14.26 27.89 22.65
N ASN A 238 14.64 28.10 21.39
CA ASN A 238 15.89 28.75 21.03
C ASN A 238 15.94 30.21 21.50
N GLY A 239 14.79 30.89 21.54
CA GLY A 239 14.63 32.24 22.07
C GLY A 239 14.79 32.34 23.59
N LEU A 240 14.71 31.24 24.34
CA LEU A 240 14.95 31.22 25.79
C LEU A 240 16.44 31.27 26.16
N GLY A 241 17.35 31.12 25.18
CA GLY A 241 18.80 31.24 25.40
C GLY A 241 19.41 30.17 26.33
N VAL A 242 18.74 29.03 26.48
CA VAL A 242 19.22 27.82 27.20
C VAL A 242 19.76 26.77 26.26
#